data_AF-A0A2E5M3M8-F1
#
_entry.id   AF-A0A2E5M3M8-F1
#
_cell.length_a   1.000
_cell.length_b   1.000
_cell.length_c   1.000
_cell.angle_alpha   90.00
_cell.angle_beta   90.00
_cell.angle_gamma   90.00
#
_symmetry.space_group_name_H-M   'P 1'
#
loop_
_entity.id
_entity.type
_entity.pdbx_description
1 polymer ?
#
loop_
_entity_poly.entity_id
_entity_poly.type
_entity_poly.pdbx_seq_one_letter_code
_entity_poly.pdbx_strand_id
1 'polypeptide(L)'
;MNWTSYKALCDRPDVWSRWMLEQTRELLDGPARLCLAAALARSPLPKPADHKGGPATDMLVLQLTGQRRREVLEAVRCAVSAGRTTSATRDRGLGGFVESWQEYANFDDENK
;
A
#
# COMPACT_ATOMS: atom_id res chain seq x y z
N MET A 1 -10.20 -0.78 -18.50
CA MET A 1 -9.05 -1.70 -18.46
C MET A 1 -9.57 -3.13 -18.64
N ASN A 2 -8.80 -4.08 -19.19
CA ASN A 2 -9.20 -5.50 -19.20
C ASN A 2 -8.68 -6.24 -17.95
N TRP A 3 -9.20 -7.43 -17.68
CA TRP A 3 -8.82 -8.22 -16.49
C TRP A 3 -7.34 -8.61 -16.46
N THR A 4 -6.74 -8.95 -17.60
CA THR A 4 -5.34 -9.34 -17.68
C THR A 4 -4.42 -8.21 -17.24
N SER A 5 -4.63 -6.99 -17.76
CA SER A 5 -3.88 -5.81 -17.36
C SER A 5 -4.12 -5.44 -15.90
N TYR A 6 -5.35 -5.58 -15.40
CA TYR A 6 -5.66 -5.31 -14.00
C TYR A 6 -4.95 -6.27 -13.06
N LYS A 7 -4.92 -7.57 -13.36
CA LYS A 7 -4.19 -8.57 -12.56
C LYS A 7 -2.70 -8.31 -12.55
N ALA A 8 -2.10 -7.98 -13.71
CA ALA A 8 -0.69 -7.63 -13.79
C ALA A 8 -0.32 -6.38 -12.98
N LEU A 9 -1.27 -5.48 -12.71
CA LEU A 9 -1.06 -4.36 -11.79
C LEU A 9 -1.01 -4.81 -10.33
N CYS A 10 -1.79 -5.82 -9.92
CA CYS A 10 -1.80 -6.32 -8.55
C CYS A 10 -0.46 -6.96 -8.15
N ASP A 11 0.30 -7.46 -9.12
CA ASP A 11 1.61 -8.08 -8.90
C ASP A 11 2.76 -7.06 -8.87
N ARG A 12 2.48 -5.77 -9.12
CA ARG A 12 3.52 -4.72 -9.13
C ARG A 12 3.80 -4.21 -7.72
N PRO A 13 5.08 -4.17 -7.27
CA PRO A 13 5.43 -3.67 -5.94
C PRO A 13 5.08 -2.19 -5.71
N ASP A 14 4.96 -1.39 -6.77
CA ASP A 14 4.61 0.02 -6.70
C ASP A 14 3.10 0.30 -6.85
N VAL A 15 2.26 -0.74 -6.90
CA VAL A 15 0.82 -0.60 -7.07
C VAL A 15 0.10 -1.24 -5.89
N TRP A 16 -0.62 -0.41 -5.14
CA TRP A 16 -1.17 -0.79 -3.84
C TRP A 16 -2.68 -0.59 -3.80
N SER A 17 -3.38 -1.48 -3.08
CA SER A 17 -4.79 -1.26 -2.81
C SER A 17 -4.97 -0.07 -1.87
N ARG A 18 -6.05 0.71 -2.08
CA ARG A 18 -6.48 1.80 -1.20
C ARG A 18 -6.57 1.31 0.24
N TRP A 19 -7.18 0.14 0.45
CA TRP A 19 -7.33 -0.44 1.77
C TRP A 19 -5.99 -0.61 2.49
N MET A 20 -4.99 -1.22 1.85
CA MET A 20 -3.67 -1.40 2.47
C MET A 20 -2.99 -0.08 2.81
N LEU A 21 -3.11 0.93 1.94
CA LEU A 21 -2.55 2.26 2.19
C LEU A 21 -3.25 2.97 3.35
N GLU A 22 -4.57 2.85 3.48
CA GLU A 22 -5.33 3.38 4.61
C GLU A 22 -4.90 2.74 5.93
N GLN A 23 -4.80 1.41 5.95
CA GLN A 23 -4.35 0.69 7.14
C GLN A 23 -2.90 1.06 7.51
N THR A 24 -2.00 1.10 6.53
CA THR A 24 -0.61 1.49 6.80
C THR A 24 -0.54 2.92 7.35
N ARG A 25 -1.32 3.86 6.80
CA ARG A 25 -1.34 5.25 7.26
C ARG A 25 -1.80 5.40 8.72
N GLU A 26 -2.65 4.51 9.23
CA GLU A 26 -3.04 4.51 10.66
C GLU A 26 -1.87 4.16 11.61
N LEU A 27 -0.85 3.48 11.11
CA LEU A 27 0.34 3.10 11.89
C LEU A 27 1.43 4.17 11.90
N LEU A 28 1.32 5.17 11.01
CA LEU A 28 2.36 6.16 10.77
C LEU A 28 2.04 7.50 11.42
N ASP A 29 3.11 8.19 11.78
CA ASP A 29 3.09 9.60 12.17
C ASP A 29 4.02 10.43 11.26
N GLY A 30 3.91 11.76 11.37
CA GLY A 30 4.85 12.67 10.72
C GLY A 30 4.85 12.62 9.18
N PRO A 31 6.00 12.86 8.54
CA PRO A 31 6.07 13.02 7.08
C PRO A 31 5.68 11.78 6.27
N ALA A 32 5.99 10.57 6.74
CA ALA A 32 5.61 9.33 6.03
C ALA A 32 4.08 9.19 5.93
N ARG A 33 3.36 9.54 7.00
CA ARG A 33 1.89 9.60 7.03
C ARG A 33 1.33 10.59 6.01
N LEU A 34 1.97 11.76 5.86
CA LEU A 34 1.57 12.77 4.90
C LEU A 34 1.80 12.30 3.45
N CYS A 35 2.91 11.61 3.18
CA CYS A 35 3.16 11.02 1.87
C CYS A 35 2.10 9.98 1.48
N LEU A 36 1.67 9.12 2.42
CA LEU A 36 0.58 8.18 2.15
C LEU A 36 -0.78 8.88 1.97
N ALA A 37 -1.04 9.95 2.73
CA ALA A 37 -2.24 10.76 2.53
C ALA A 37 -2.28 11.39 1.13
N ALA A 38 -1.15 11.91 0.65
CA ALA A 38 -1.03 12.43 -0.70
C ALA A 38 -1.23 11.33 -1.76
N ALA A 39 -0.66 10.13 -1.56
CA ALA A 39 -0.88 8.99 -2.45
C ALA A 39 -2.36 8.60 -2.53
N LEU A 40 -3.06 8.54 -1.38
CA LEU A 40 -4.49 8.21 -1.28
C LEU A 40 -5.42 9.22 -1.95
N ALA A 41 -4.99 10.48 -2.08
CA ALA A 41 -5.72 11.55 -2.75
C ALA A 41 -5.58 11.51 -4.29
N ARG A 42 -4.67 10.69 -4.84
CA ARG A 42 -4.51 10.52 -6.28
C ARG A 42 -5.68 9.74 -6.87
N SER A 43 -5.96 10.00 -8.14
CA SER A 43 -6.91 9.19 -8.92
C SER A 43 -6.42 7.73 -8.98
N PRO A 44 -7.29 6.76 -8.71
CA PRO A 44 -6.93 5.35 -8.80
C PRO A 44 -6.76 4.91 -10.25
N LEU A 45 -6.06 3.80 -10.44
CA LEU A 45 -5.95 3.13 -11.72
C LEU A 45 -7.32 2.59 -12.18
N PRO A 46 -7.60 2.59 -13.49
CA PRO A 46 -8.90 2.17 -13.99
C PRO A 46 -9.15 0.68 -13.73
N LYS A 47 -10.35 0.36 -13.25
CA LYS A 47 -10.81 -1.02 -13.07
C LYS A 47 -11.39 -1.61 -14.38
N PRO A 48 -11.51 -2.94 -14.48
CA PRO A 48 -12.43 -3.57 -15.43
C PRO A 48 -13.87 -3.09 -15.25
N ALA A 49 -14.62 -2.97 -16.35
CA ALA A 49 -15.98 -2.41 -16.31
C ALA A 49 -16.97 -3.25 -15.49
N ASP A 50 -16.72 -4.55 -15.42
CA ASP A 50 -17.50 -5.55 -14.68
C ASP A 50 -16.96 -5.79 -13.26
N HIS A 51 -15.92 -5.08 -12.84
CA HIS A 51 -15.32 -5.20 -11.51
C HIS A 51 -16.33 -4.82 -10.42
N LYS A 52 -16.61 -5.73 -9.48
CA LYS A 52 -17.62 -5.54 -8.42
C LYS A 52 -17.08 -5.00 -7.10
N GLY A 53 -15.76 -4.93 -6.92
CA GLY A 53 -15.15 -4.39 -5.71
C GLY A 53 -15.24 -2.86 -5.63
N GLY A 54 -15.63 -2.37 -4.46
CA GLY A 54 -15.78 -0.94 -4.14
C GLY A 54 -14.45 -0.20 -3.97
N PRO A 55 -14.46 1.02 -3.39
CA PRO A 55 -13.28 1.87 -3.28
C PRO A 55 -12.08 1.23 -2.56
N ALA A 56 -12.32 0.32 -1.61
CA ALA A 56 -11.27 -0.40 -0.90
C ALA A 56 -10.34 -1.19 -1.84
N THR A 57 -10.86 -1.61 -3.00
CA THR A 57 -10.10 -2.34 -4.02
C THR A 57 -9.53 -1.44 -5.12
N ASP A 58 -9.63 -0.11 -4.96
CA ASP A 58 -8.95 0.81 -5.87
C ASP A 58 -7.44 0.58 -5.78
N MET A 59 -6.78 0.47 -6.93
CA MET A 59 -5.33 0.33 -7.00
C MET A 59 -4.71 1.70 -7.27
N LEU A 60 -3.68 2.08 -6.51
CA LEU A 60 -2.98 3.35 -6.63
C LEU A 60 -1.50 3.11 -6.90
N VAL A 61 -0.91 3.93 -7.77
CA VAL A 61 0.54 3.95 -7.96
C VAL A 61 1.17 4.72 -6.80
N LEU A 62 2.03 4.04 -6.07
CA LEU A 62 2.78 4.58 -4.96
C LEU A 62 4.16 5.03 -5.46
N GLN A 63 4.51 6.28 -5.20
CA GLN A 63 5.79 6.89 -5.61
C GLN A 63 6.45 7.53 -4.39
N LEU A 64 6.90 6.68 -3.47
CA LEU A 64 7.70 7.10 -2.32
C LEU A 64 9.18 7.05 -2.69
N THR A 65 9.97 8.01 -2.18
CA THR A 65 11.44 7.92 -2.20
C THR A 65 11.92 6.70 -1.41
N GLY A 66 13.10 6.15 -1.72
CA GLY A 66 13.67 5.02 -0.98
C GLY A 66 13.76 5.23 0.54
N GLN A 67 14.04 6.46 1.01
CA GLN A 67 14.00 6.79 2.44
C GLN A 67 12.60 6.58 3.03
N ARG A 68 11.56 7.16 2.40
CA ARG A 68 10.17 6.99 2.84
C ARG A 68 9.70 5.54 2.79
N ARG A 69 10.13 4.75 1.81
CA ARG A 69 9.82 3.30 1.77
C ARG A 69 10.33 2.59 3.01
N ARG A 70 11.60 2.85 3.39
CA ARG A 70 12.21 2.26 4.59
C ARG A 70 11.55 2.71 5.87
N GLU A 71 11.22 4.00 6.01
CA GLU A 71 10.52 4.51 7.19
C GLU A 71 9.16 3.82 7.40
N VAL A 72 8.41 3.62 6.31
CA VAL A 72 7.11 2.91 6.40
C VAL A 72 7.30 1.44 6.75
N LEU A 73 8.25 0.75 6.11
CA LEU A 73 8.56 -0.64 6.42
C LEU A 73 8.93 -0.82 7.90
N GLU A 74 9.80 0.02 8.44
CA GLU A 74 10.20 -0.06 9.85
C GLU A 74 9.02 0.21 10.78
N ALA A 75 8.16 1.19 10.48
CA ALA A 75 6.96 1.44 11.28
C ALA A 75 6.00 0.24 11.29
N VAL A 76 5.83 -0.43 10.14
CA VAL A 76 5.01 -1.65 10.04
C VAL A 76 5.64 -2.80 10.82
N ARG A 77 6.97 -2.99 10.73
CA ARG A 77 7.70 -4.00 11.53
C ARG A 77 7.55 -3.76 13.03
N CYS A 78 7.70 -2.51 13.48
CA CYS A 78 7.50 -2.12 14.87
C CYS A 78 6.04 -2.36 15.32
N ALA A 79 5.05 -2.07 14.47
CA ALA A 79 3.66 -2.33 14.77
C ALA A 79 3.40 -3.84 14.95
N VAL A 80 3.93 -4.67 14.05
CA VAL A 80 3.82 -6.14 14.15
C VAL A 80 4.48 -6.67 15.40
N SER A 81 5.71 -6.25 15.71
CA SER A 81 6.43 -6.73 16.89
C SER A 81 5.77 -6.30 18.21
N ALA A 82 5.12 -5.14 18.21
CA ALA A 82 4.35 -4.63 19.35
C ALA A 82 2.92 -5.18 19.43
N GLY A 83 2.51 -6.07 18.51
CA GLY A 83 1.13 -6.60 18.46
C GLY A 83 0.07 -5.52 18.18
N ARG A 84 0.45 -4.40 17.57
CA ARG A 84 -0.48 -3.33 17.20
C ARG A 84 -1.29 -3.77 15.98
N THR A 85 -2.54 -3.31 15.96
CA THR A 85 -3.46 -3.47 14.83
C THR A 85 -3.99 -2.11 14.40
N THR A 86 -4.62 -2.09 13.23
CA THR A 86 -5.35 -0.95 12.68
C THR A 86 -6.84 -1.19 12.86
N SER A 87 -7.66 -0.19 12.52
CA SER A 87 -9.11 -0.28 12.60
C SER A 87 -9.69 -1.53 11.92
N ALA A 88 -9.12 -1.94 10.77
CA ALA A 88 -9.57 -3.08 9.99
C ALA A 88 -8.73 -4.36 10.12
N THR A 89 -7.67 -4.36 10.94
CA THR A 89 -6.78 -5.54 11.10
C THR A 89 -6.82 -6.16 12.49
N ARG A 90 -7.77 -5.76 13.34
CA ARG A 90 -7.93 -6.29 14.71
C ARG A 90 -8.00 -7.81 14.78
N ASP A 91 -8.78 -8.43 13.89
CA ASP A 91 -9.04 -9.88 13.94
C ASP A 91 -8.01 -10.72 13.17
N ARG A 92 -7.32 -10.12 12.20
CA ARG A 92 -6.44 -10.84 11.26
C ARG A 92 -4.95 -10.47 11.40
N GLY A 93 -4.67 -9.42 12.17
CA GLY A 93 -3.35 -8.81 12.26
C GLY A 93 -2.89 -8.18 10.94
N LEU A 94 -1.64 -7.74 10.94
CA LEU A 94 -0.96 -7.12 9.78
C LEU A 94 -0.30 -8.18 8.88
N GLY A 95 -0.89 -9.37 8.77
CA GLY A 95 -0.38 -10.45 7.92
C GLY A 95 -0.22 -9.97 6.47
N GLY A 96 0.96 -10.20 5.87
CA GLY A 96 1.31 -9.75 4.52
C GLY A 96 1.78 -8.29 4.40
N PHE A 97 1.52 -7.42 5.37
CA PHE A 97 1.95 -6.01 5.27
C PHE A 97 3.47 -5.86 5.26
N VAL A 98 4.18 -6.60 6.13
CA VAL A 98 5.65 -6.55 6.18
C VAL A 98 6.25 -7.04 4.87
N GLU A 99 5.71 -8.12 4.30
CA GLU A 99 6.18 -8.69 3.04
C GLU A 99 5.97 -7.71 1.89
N SER A 100 4.77 -7.18 1.71
CA SER A 100 4.49 -6.20 0.66
C SER A 100 5.35 -4.92 0.79
N TRP A 101 5.53 -4.41 2.02
CA TRP A 101 6.37 -3.22 2.23
C TRP A 101 7.86 -3.53 2.03
N GLN A 102 8.29 -4.75 2.32
CA GLN A 102 9.65 -5.20 2.05
C GLN A 102 9.93 -5.29 0.56
N GLU A 103 9.00 -5.86 -0.21
CA GLU A 103 9.09 -5.92 -1.67
C GLU A 103 9.16 -4.52 -2.28
N TYR A 104 8.28 -3.61 -1.84
CA TYR A 104 8.31 -2.23 -2.33
C TYR A 104 9.58 -1.47 -1.92
N ALA A 105 10.09 -1.69 -0.70
CA ALA A 105 11.34 -1.09 -0.27
C ALA A 105 12.57 -1.56 -1.08
N ASN A 106 12.52 -2.78 -1.62
CA ASN A 106 13.55 -3.36 -2.47
C ASN A 106 13.32 -3.10 -3.97
N PHE A 107 12.18 -2.50 -4.33
CA PHE A 107 11.85 -2.20 -5.72
C PHE A 107 12.65 -0.98 -6.19
N ASP A 108 13.50 -1.14 -7.19
CA ASP A 108 14.18 -0.02 -7.85
C ASP A 108 13.29 0.56 -8.95
N ASP A 109 12.89 1.82 -8.78
CA ASP A 109 12.08 2.57 -9.75
C ASP A 109 12.91 3.49 -10.66
N GLU A 110 14.25 3.46 -10.55
CA GLU A 110 15.18 4.29 -11.33
C GLU A 110 15.26 3.95 -12.84
N ASN A 111 14.53 2.93 -13.31
CA ASN A 111 14.51 2.51 -14.72
C ASN A 111 13.13 2.70 -15.41
N LYS A 112 12.29 3.63 -14.95
CA LYS A 112 11.00 3.95 -15.60
C LYS A 112 10.96 5.31 -16.28
#